data_AF-A0A353TEN8-F1
#
_entry.id   AF-A0A353TEN8-F1
#
_cell.length_a   1.000
_cell.length_b   1.000
_cell.length_c   1.000
_cell.angle_alpha   90.00
_cell.angle_beta   90.00
_cell.angle_gamma   90.00
#
_symmetry.space_group_name_H-M   'P 1'
#
loop_
_entity.id
_entity.type
_entity.pdbx_description
1 polymer ?
#
loop_
_entity_poly.entity_id
_entity_poly.type
_entity_poly.pdbx_seq_one_letter_code
_entity_poly.pdbx_strand_id
1 'polypeptide(L)'
;MQNKGFIKVFAIILTLICLFYLSFTVVGRQYNKKADAYAKGDLELKNQYLDSLSTEKVYLGYTLKQIREKEIGLGLDLKGGMNVIVEMDVAQVLRALANTDDPQFNQALQETIVQNRKGSSSDFITLFRQNYERINPDGKLANIFSITMSDRVAPTATNDQVITVLRQEVKSAADNSFNVLRTRIDRFGVVAPNIQRLDQAERILIEMPGITEPERVRNLLQGSANLEFWKTYNVNELGTYFNEINTRSAEYAQAVRGAAATSTDSTAVTTDSLSVDSLTLVSTAAEGEKQEINRSFVEYFA
;
A
#
# COMPACT_ATOMS: atom_id res chain seq x y z
N MET A 1 8.06 -38.82 -49.32
CA MET A 1 6.84 -37.96 -49.35
C MET A 1 5.82 -38.26 -48.24
N GLN A 2 6.14 -39.06 -47.21
CA GLN A 2 5.18 -39.56 -46.22
C GLN A 2 4.76 -38.58 -45.11
N ASN A 3 5.47 -37.46 -44.90
CA ASN A 3 5.13 -36.51 -43.83
C ASN A 3 4.15 -35.39 -44.26
N LYS A 4 3.73 -35.35 -45.53
CA LYS A 4 2.85 -34.28 -46.04
C LYS A 4 1.45 -34.28 -45.39
N GLY A 5 0.93 -35.45 -45.01
CA GLY A 5 -0.35 -35.55 -44.30
C GLY A 5 -0.28 -35.00 -42.88
N PHE A 6 0.77 -35.36 -42.14
CA PHE A 6 1.03 -34.86 -40.79
C PHE A 6 1.22 -33.33 -40.76
N ILE A 7 1.99 -32.78 -41.72
CA ILE A 7 2.21 -31.33 -41.83
C ILE A 7 0.89 -30.58 -42.12
N LYS A 8 0.00 -31.14 -42.96
CA LYS A 8 -1.32 -30.54 -43.24
C LYS A 8 -2.23 -30.57 -42.01
N VAL A 9 -2.29 -31.68 -41.28
CA VAL A 9 -3.10 -31.78 -40.05
C VAL A 9 -2.58 -30.81 -38.98
N PHE A 10 -1.25 -30.75 -38.79
CA PHE A 10 -0.63 -29.80 -37.88
C PHE A 10 -0.93 -28.35 -38.26
N ALA A 11 -0.85 -27.99 -39.54
CA ALA A 11 -1.18 -26.65 -40.03
C ALA A 11 -2.66 -26.29 -39.78
N ILE A 12 -3.59 -27.25 -39.96
CA ILE A 12 -5.01 -27.03 -39.67
C ILE A 12 -5.24 -26.81 -38.18
N ILE A 13 -4.64 -27.63 -37.32
CA ILE A 13 -4.74 -27.48 -35.86
C ILE A 13 -4.14 -26.15 -35.41
N LEU A 14 -2.95 -25.78 -35.90
CA LEU A 14 -2.33 -24.48 -35.61
C LEU A 14 -3.22 -23.32 -36.06
N THR A 15 -3.82 -23.40 -37.24
CA THR A 15 -4.74 -22.38 -37.75
C THR A 15 -5.97 -22.24 -36.86
N LEU A 16 -6.56 -23.35 -36.43
CA LEU A 16 -7.70 -23.33 -35.49
C LEU A 16 -7.32 -22.71 -34.14
N ILE A 17 -6.14 -23.03 -33.61
CA ILE A 17 -5.62 -22.42 -32.37
C ILE A 17 -5.44 -20.91 -32.57
N CYS A 18 -4.85 -20.47 -33.68
CA CYS A 18 -4.69 -19.05 -33.99
C CYS A 18 -6.03 -18.32 -34.07
N LEU A 19 -7.03 -18.92 -34.74
CA LEU A 19 -8.38 -18.33 -34.84
C LEU A 19 -9.05 -18.25 -33.46
N PHE A 20 -8.85 -19.24 -32.60
CA PHE A 20 -9.34 -19.23 -31.23
C PHE A 20 -8.72 -18.08 -30.42
N TYR A 21 -7.40 -17.89 -30.46
CA TYR A 21 -6.76 -16.75 -29.78
C TYR A 21 -7.18 -15.39 -30.38
N LEU A 22 -7.37 -15.32 -31.70
CA LEU A 22 -7.86 -14.11 -32.38
C LEU A 22 -9.29 -13.75 -31.92
N SER A 23 -10.15 -14.73 -31.68
CA SER A 23 -11.53 -14.47 -31.25
C SER A 23 -11.62 -13.73 -29.90
N PHE A 24 -10.69 -13.98 -28.96
CA PHE A 24 -10.65 -13.22 -27.70
C PHE A 24 -10.40 -11.73 -27.95
N THR A 25 -9.53 -11.39 -28.91
CA THR A 25 -9.26 -9.99 -29.28
C THR A 25 -10.50 -9.29 -29.86
N VAL A 26 -11.30 -10.00 -30.64
CA VAL A 26 -12.55 -9.45 -31.21
C VAL A 26 -13.59 -9.21 -30.12
N VAL A 27 -13.79 -10.19 -29.24
CA VAL A 27 -14.73 -10.10 -28.11
C VAL A 27 -14.33 -8.97 -27.17
N GLY A 28 -13.04 -8.89 -26.82
CA GLY A 28 -12.46 -7.81 -26.03
C GLY A 28 -12.76 -6.41 -26.57
N ARG A 29 -12.52 -6.21 -27.87
CA ARG A 29 -12.86 -4.96 -28.56
C ARG A 29 -14.36 -4.64 -28.51
N GLN A 30 -15.21 -5.66 -28.62
CA GLN A 30 -16.66 -5.47 -28.55
C GLN A 30 -17.10 -4.98 -27.15
N TYR A 31 -16.56 -5.56 -26.07
CA TYR A 31 -16.88 -5.13 -24.70
C TYR A 31 -16.31 -3.75 -24.38
N ASN A 32 -15.11 -3.43 -24.87
CA ASN A 32 -14.57 -2.06 -24.81
C ASN A 32 -15.52 -1.05 -25.49
N LYS A 33 -16.00 -1.36 -26.70
CA LYS A 33 -16.93 -0.47 -27.43
C LYS A 33 -18.27 -0.30 -26.71
N LYS A 34 -18.78 -1.34 -26.05
CA LYS A 34 -19.98 -1.26 -25.19
C LYS A 34 -19.74 -0.35 -23.98
N ALA A 35 -18.58 -0.47 -23.34
CA ALA A 35 -18.20 0.37 -22.21
C ALA A 35 -18.08 1.84 -22.62
N ASP A 36 -17.48 2.13 -23.78
CA ASP A 36 -17.39 3.48 -24.33
C ASP A 36 -18.78 4.08 -24.61
N ALA A 37 -19.69 3.28 -25.16
CA ALA A 37 -21.07 3.70 -25.41
C ALA A 37 -21.86 3.96 -24.11
N TYR A 38 -21.61 3.18 -23.05
CA TYR A 38 -22.20 3.38 -21.73
C TYR A 38 -21.69 4.64 -21.05
N ALA A 39 -20.38 4.87 -21.13
CA ALA A 39 -19.67 5.97 -20.49
C ALA A 39 -19.95 7.35 -21.09
N LYS A 40 -20.25 7.43 -22.41
CA LYS A 40 -20.47 8.70 -23.13
C LYS A 40 -19.37 9.76 -22.89
N GLY A 41 -18.13 9.31 -22.65
CA GLY A 41 -16.97 10.17 -22.37
C GLY A 41 -16.57 10.28 -20.89
N ASP A 42 -17.36 9.73 -19.96
CA ASP A 42 -17.01 9.67 -18.54
C ASP A 42 -16.09 8.47 -18.24
N LEU A 43 -14.85 8.75 -17.89
CA LEU A 43 -13.83 7.73 -17.60
C LEU A 43 -14.15 6.92 -16.33
N GLU A 44 -14.76 7.53 -15.31
CA GLU A 44 -15.09 6.82 -14.07
C GLU A 44 -16.21 5.81 -14.32
N LEU A 45 -17.25 6.24 -15.04
CA LEU A 45 -18.39 5.40 -15.38
C LEU A 45 -17.97 4.22 -16.28
N LYS A 46 -17.03 4.46 -17.20
CA LYS A 46 -16.41 3.40 -18.02
C LYS A 46 -15.70 2.37 -17.15
N ASN A 47 -14.90 2.83 -16.19
CA ASN A 47 -14.09 1.96 -15.34
C ASN A 47 -14.97 1.14 -14.38
N GLN A 48 -16.01 1.74 -13.80
CA GLN A 48 -17.00 1.00 -12.99
C GLN A 48 -17.74 -0.07 -13.80
N TYR A 49 -18.11 0.23 -15.05
CA TYR A 49 -18.74 -0.75 -15.93
C TYR A 49 -17.80 -1.92 -16.27
N LEU A 50 -16.54 -1.63 -16.57
CA LEU A 50 -15.55 -2.66 -16.86
C LEU A 50 -15.17 -3.49 -15.63
N ASP A 51 -15.15 -2.88 -14.45
CA ASP A 51 -14.81 -3.54 -13.19
C ASP A 51 -15.93 -4.47 -12.72
N SER A 52 -17.19 -4.01 -12.78
CA SER A 52 -18.35 -4.85 -12.46
C SER A 52 -18.47 -6.08 -13.37
N LEU A 53 -18.12 -5.96 -14.65
CA LEU A 53 -18.09 -7.07 -15.60
C LEU A 53 -16.82 -7.91 -15.55
N SER A 54 -15.79 -7.50 -14.79
CA SER A 54 -14.47 -8.15 -14.79
C SER A 54 -14.53 -9.62 -14.35
N THR A 55 -15.43 -9.94 -13.42
CA THR A 55 -15.61 -11.27 -12.82
C THR A 55 -16.71 -12.09 -13.47
N GLU A 56 -17.57 -11.47 -14.28
CA GLU A 56 -18.65 -12.16 -14.98
C GLU A 56 -18.10 -13.05 -16.11
N LYS A 57 -18.73 -14.19 -16.37
CA LYS A 57 -18.38 -15.09 -17.48
C LYS A 57 -19.05 -14.61 -18.75
N VAL A 58 -18.23 -14.20 -19.73
CA VAL A 58 -18.72 -13.43 -20.88
C VAL A 58 -18.56 -14.19 -22.19
N TYR A 59 -17.56 -15.06 -22.29
CA TYR A 59 -17.28 -15.81 -23.53
C TYR A 59 -16.70 -17.18 -23.23
N LEU A 60 -17.32 -18.25 -23.74
CA LEU A 60 -16.86 -19.64 -23.62
C LEU A 60 -16.45 -20.06 -22.20
N GLY A 61 -17.15 -19.53 -21.18
CA GLY A 61 -16.86 -19.79 -19.76
C GLY A 61 -15.70 -18.98 -19.15
N TYR A 62 -15.02 -18.15 -19.95
CA TYR A 62 -13.99 -17.21 -19.49
C TYR A 62 -14.58 -15.90 -19.00
N THR A 63 -13.95 -15.33 -17.97
CA THR A 63 -14.33 -14.01 -17.45
C THR A 63 -13.80 -12.88 -18.33
N LEU A 64 -14.37 -11.68 -18.23
CA LEU A 64 -13.86 -10.52 -18.97
C LEU A 64 -12.38 -10.25 -18.66
N LYS A 65 -11.96 -10.46 -17.41
CA LYS A 65 -10.55 -10.39 -17.02
C LYS A 65 -9.68 -11.39 -17.79
N GLN A 66 -10.11 -12.65 -17.86
CA GLN A 66 -9.36 -13.70 -18.57
C GLN A 66 -9.35 -13.50 -20.09
N ILE A 67 -10.44 -12.98 -20.66
CA ILE A 67 -10.51 -12.60 -22.07
C ILE A 67 -9.42 -11.57 -22.33
N ARG A 68 -9.38 -10.49 -21.53
CA ARG A 68 -8.39 -9.42 -21.64
C ARG A 68 -6.94 -9.88 -21.49
N GLU A 69 -6.65 -10.81 -20.58
CA GLU A 69 -5.32 -11.41 -20.44
C GLU A 69 -4.90 -12.23 -21.67
N LYS A 70 -5.87 -12.80 -22.41
CA LYS A 70 -5.64 -13.59 -23.64
C LYS A 70 -5.71 -12.77 -24.92
N GLU A 71 -6.11 -11.50 -24.84
CA GLU A 71 -6.10 -10.59 -25.99
C GLU A 71 -4.65 -10.32 -26.44
N ILE A 72 -4.50 -9.99 -27.72
CA ILE A 72 -3.20 -9.56 -28.24
C ILE A 72 -2.82 -8.22 -27.56
N GLY A 73 -1.69 -8.22 -26.86
CA GLY A 73 -1.11 -7.00 -26.26
C GLY A 73 -0.68 -6.02 -27.36
N LEU A 74 -1.41 -4.93 -27.51
CA LEU A 74 -1.18 -3.92 -28.55
C LEU A 74 0.04 -3.01 -28.28
N GLY A 75 0.74 -3.18 -27.15
CA GLY A 75 1.87 -2.33 -26.77
C GLY A 75 1.46 -0.87 -26.50
N LEU A 76 2.42 -0.06 -26.05
CA LEU A 76 2.19 1.35 -25.72
C LEU A 76 1.86 2.19 -26.96
N ASP A 77 2.53 1.92 -28.07
CA ASP A 77 2.40 2.71 -29.31
C ASP A 77 0.99 2.60 -29.91
N LEU A 78 0.41 1.39 -29.98
CA LEU A 78 -0.90 1.20 -30.60
C LEU A 78 -2.07 1.38 -29.64
N LYS A 79 -1.86 1.15 -28.33
CA LYS A 79 -2.94 1.26 -27.31
C LYS A 79 -2.93 2.60 -26.58
N GLY A 80 -1.84 3.35 -26.66
CA GLY A 80 -1.56 4.47 -25.75
C GLY A 80 -1.33 3.98 -24.32
N GLY A 81 -1.02 4.89 -23.39
CA GLY A 81 -0.85 4.55 -21.98
C GLY A 81 0.21 5.40 -21.29
N MET A 82 0.92 4.79 -20.34
CA MET A 82 1.92 5.48 -19.52
C MET A 82 3.27 4.75 -19.53
N ASN A 83 4.35 5.51 -19.67
CA ASN A 83 5.73 5.07 -19.48
C ASN A 83 6.34 5.79 -18.28
N VAL A 84 6.89 5.05 -17.33
CA VAL A 84 7.46 5.58 -16.09
C VAL A 84 8.80 4.91 -15.82
N ILE A 85 9.79 5.71 -15.44
CA ILE A 85 11.03 5.22 -14.85
C ILE A 85 10.96 5.52 -13.36
N VAL A 86 11.04 4.47 -12.55
CA VAL A 86 11.07 4.57 -11.09
C VAL A 86 12.49 4.30 -10.63
N GLU A 87 13.04 5.19 -9.79
CA GLU A 87 14.32 5.01 -9.12
C GLU A 87 14.07 4.62 -7.66
N MET A 88 14.77 3.59 -7.20
CA MET A 88 14.74 3.14 -5.82
C MET A 88 15.55 4.09 -4.94
N ASP A 89 15.02 4.45 -3.78
CA ASP A 89 15.75 5.25 -2.80
C ASP A 89 16.79 4.38 -2.06
N VAL A 90 17.99 4.27 -2.62
CA VAL A 90 19.12 3.58 -2.00
C VAL A 90 19.53 4.22 -0.68
N ALA A 91 19.35 5.54 -0.55
CA ALA A 91 19.70 6.23 0.69
C ALA A 91 18.81 5.76 1.84
N GLN A 92 17.53 5.54 1.57
CA GLN A 92 16.60 4.99 2.55
C GLN A 92 16.98 3.56 2.96
N VAL A 93 17.43 2.72 2.01
CA VAL A 93 17.94 1.38 2.32
C VAL A 93 19.16 1.47 3.23
N LEU A 94 20.13 2.34 2.92
CA LEU A 94 21.30 2.52 3.77
C LEU A 94 20.95 3.04 5.16
N ARG A 95 20.01 3.99 5.30
CA ARG A 95 19.54 4.47 6.61
C ARG A 95 18.90 3.36 7.42
N ALA A 96 18.08 2.52 6.80
CA ALA A 96 17.41 1.41 7.48
C ALA A 96 18.39 0.34 7.97
N LEU A 97 19.54 0.21 7.31
CA LEU A 97 20.59 -0.75 7.65
C LEU A 97 21.66 -0.17 8.58
N ALA A 98 21.78 1.15 8.66
CA ALA A 98 22.81 1.84 9.43
C ALA A 98 22.34 2.19 10.85
N ASN A 99 23.30 2.29 11.76
CA ASN A 99 23.12 3.10 12.96
C ASN A 99 23.08 4.59 12.57
N THR A 100 21.92 5.23 12.71
CA THR A 100 21.67 6.61 12.25
C THR A 100 22.30 7.68 13.16
N ASP A 101 22.86 7.29 14.31
CA ASP A 101 23.45 8.23 15.28
C ASP A 101 24.82 8.80 14.85
N ASP A 102 25.45 8.26 13.81
CA ASP A 102 26.76 8.72 13.31
C ASP A 102 26.61 10.01 12.44
N PRO A 103 27.16 11.16 12.86
CA PRO A 103 27.08 12.40 12.10
C PRO A 103 27.84 12.36 10.77
N GLN A 104 28.97 11.64 10.72
CA GLN A 104 29.81 11.53 9.51
C GLN A 104 29.12 10.66 8.47
N PHE A 105 28.45 9.58 8.91
CA PHE A 105 27.59 8.78 8.03
C PHE A 105 26.49 9.61 7.40
N ASN A 106 25.75 10.38 8.21
CA ASN A 106 24.65 11.20 7.73
C ASN A 106 25.12 12.27 6.74
N GLN A 107 26.30 12.88 6.99
CA GLN A 107 26.91 13.82 6.06
C GLN A 107 27.31 13.14 4.74
N ALA A 108 28.02 12.01 4.81
CA ALA A 108 28.44 11.26 3.63
C ALA A 108 27.23 10.84 2.77
N LEU A 109 26.16 10.38 3.42
CA LEU A 109 24.92 10.01 2.74
C LEU A 109 24.26 11.22 2.08
N GLN A 110 24.17 12.36 2.76
CA GLN A 110 23.58 13.58 2.21
C GLN A 110 24.36 14.11 1.01
N GLU A 111 25.70 14.14 1.09
CA GLU A 111 26.54 14.53 -0.04
C GLU A 111 26.37 13.58 -1.23
N THR A 112 26.27 12.28 -0.96
CA THR A 112 26.02 11.26 -1.99
C THR A 112 24.68 11.46 -2.69
N ILE A 113 23.61 11.75 -1.94
CA ILE A 113 22.29 12.08 -2.53
C ILE A 113 22.39 13.28 -3.47
N VAL A 114 23.06 14.35 -3.02
CA VAL A 114 23.24 15.57 -3.83
C VAL A 114 24.07 15.30 -5.08
N GLN A 115 25.12 14.49 -4.97
CA GLN A 115 25.95 14.10 -6.12
C GLN A 115 25.19 13.21 -7.11
N ASN A 116 24.46 12.20 -6.63
CA ASN A 116 23.70 11.29 -7.48
C ASN A 116 22.63 12.04 -8.29
N ARG A 117 21.94 13.01 -7.66
CA ARG A 117 20.94 13.87 -8.32
C ARG A 117 21.50 14.77 -9.42
N LYS A 118 22.78 15.12 -9.37
CA LYS A 118 23.44 15.92 -10.42
C LYS A 118 23.79 15.10 -11.66
N GLY A 119 23.58 13.77 -11.61
CA GLY A 119 24.03 12.85 -12.65
C GLY A 119 25.47 12.44 -12.41
N SER A 120 25.66 11.21 -12.00
CA SER A 120 26.98 10.58 -11.87
C SER A 120 27.07 9.36 -12.78
N SER A 121 28.28 9.05 -13.23
CA SER A 121 28.58 7.81 -13.96
C SER A 121 28.79 6.62 -13.02
N SER A 122 29.01 6.86 -11.72
CA SER A 122 29.26 5.81 -10.71
C SER A 122 27.97 5.42 -10.00
N ASP A 123 27.89 4.16 -9.54
CA ASP A 123 26.77 3.67 -8.72
C ASP A 123 26.70 4.36 -7.35
N PHE A 124 25.50 4.39 -6.75
CA PHE A 124 25.25 5.09 -5.50
C PHE A 124 26.17 4.58 -4.37
N ILE A 125 26.41 3.28 -4.28
CA ILE A 125 27.27 2.68 -3.25
C ILE A 125 28.73 3.08 -3.41
N THR A 126 29.23 3.14 -4.65
CA THR A 126 30.58 3.66 -4.93
C THR A 126 30.71 5.13 -4.54
N LEU A 127 29.74 5.97 -4.87
CA LEU A 127 29.74 7.38 -4.46
C LEU A 127 29.68 7.53 -2.94
N PHE A 128 28.85 6.72 -2.28
CA PHE A 128 28.76 6.68 -0.82
C PHE A 128 30.11 6.35 -0.18
N ARG A 129 30.77 5.29 -0.66
CA ARG A 129 32.10 4.90 -0.20
C ARG A 129 33.09 6.05 -0.34
N GLN A 130 33.17 6.67 -1.51
CA GLN A 130 34.11 7.75 -1.79
C GLN A 130 33.87 8.95 -0.86
N ASN A 131 32.61 9.34 -0.67
CA ASN A 131 32.29 10.46 0.22
C ASN A 131 32.57 10.12 1.69
N TYR A 132 32.27 8.90 2.13
CA TYR A 132 32.54 8.48 3.50
C TYR A 132 34.05 8.42 3.79
N GLU A 133 34.84 7.77 2.93
CA GLU A 133 36.31 7.68 3.07
C GLU A 133 36.97 9.07 2.99
N ARG A 134 36.39 10.01 2.25
CA ARG A 134 36.85 11.41 2.19
C ARG A 134 36.57 12.18 3.49
N ILE A 135 35.42 11.95 4.13
CA ILE A 135 35.02 12.62 5.36
C ILE A 135 35.73 12.00 6.58
N ASN A 136 35.86 10.67 6.61
CA ASN A 136 36.53 9.94 7.67
C ASN A 136 37.46 8.86 7.08
N PRO A 137 38.74 9.22 6.80
CA PRO A 137 39.72 8.29 6.23
C PRO A 137 40.01 7.07 7.11
N ASP A 138 39.93 7.22 8.44
CA ASP A 138 40.15 6.15 9.41
C ASP A 138 38.84 5.45 9.84
N GLY A 139 37.72 5.84 9.23
CA GLY A 139 36.38 5.37 9.54
C GLY A 139 36.13 3.93 9.10
N LYS A 140 35.58 3.12 10.00
CA LYS A 140 35.16 1.75 9.71
C LYS A 140 33.65 1.68 9.52
N LEU A 141 33.23 1.37 8.30
CA LEU A 141 31.81 1.14 7.98
C LEU A 141 31.21 0.00 8.82
N ALA A 142 32.03 -0.97 9.25
CA ALA A 142 31.60 -2.04 10.13
C ALA A 142 30.98 -1.51 11.45
N ASN A 143 31.47 -0.39 11.99
CA ASN A 143 30.90 0.19 13.22
C ASN A 143 29.46 0.69 13.03
N ILE A 144 29.11 1.08 11.80
CA ILE A 144 27.79 1.62 11.46
C ILE A 144 26.79 0.49 11.16
N PHE A 145 27.23 -0.56 10.46
CA PHE A 145 26.34 -1.61 9.93
C PHE A 145 26.34 -2.92 10.73
N SER A 146 27.34 -3.19 11.59
CA SER A 146 27.45 -4.47 12.30
C SER A 146 26.35 -4.72 13.34
N ILE A 147 25.72 -3.67 13.88
CA ILE A 147 24.63 -3.82 14.86
C ILE A 147 23.36 -4.34 14.16
N THR A 148 22.94 -3.67 13.09
CA THR A 148 21.72 -4.01 12.35
C THR A 148 21.91 -5.28 11.50
N MET A 149 23.12 -5.53 11.01
CA MET A 149 23.44 -6.64 10.11
C MET A 149 24.45 -7.62 10.75
N SER A 150 24.25 -7.94 12.03
CA SER A 150 25.17 -8.79 12.81
C SER A 150 25.36 -10.20 12.23
N ASP A 151 24.42 -10.69 11.42
CA ASP A 151 24.46 -11.96 10.70
C ASP A 151 25.37 -11.92 9.45
N ARG A 152 25.62 -10.73 8.89
CA ARG A 152 26.31 -10.54 7.59
C ARG A 152 27.58 -9.69 7.69
N VAL A 153 27.67 -8.82 8.68
CA VAL A 153 28.77 -7.86 8.87
C VAL A 153 29.40 -8.07 10.24
N ALA A 154 30.61 -8.63 10.25
CA ALA A 154 31.41 -8.73 11.47
C ALA A 154 31.88 -7.32 11.93
N PRO A 155 31.98 -7.05 13.23
CA PRO A 155 32.53 -5.78 13.74
C PRO A 155 33.96 -5.48 13.28
N THR A 156 34.72 -6.52 12.92
CA THR A 156 36.10 -6.42 12.41
C THR A 156 36.18 -6.40 10.88
N ALA A 157 35.06 -6.36 10.17
CA ALA A 157 35.03 -6.38 8.71
C ALA A 157 35.71 -5.15 8.11
N THR A 158 36.33 -5.32 6.94
CA THR A 158 36.90 -4.21 6.18
C THR A 158 35.81 -3.42 5.45
N ASN A 159 36.09 -2.17 5.09
CA ASN A 159 35.14 -1.36 4.31
C ASN A 159 34.75 -2.03 2.99
N ASP A 160 35.67 -2.71 2.31
CA ASP A 160 35.38 -3.46 1.06
C ASP A 160 34.38 -4.61 1.28
N GLN A 161 34.50 -5.33 2.40
CA GLN A 161 33.57 -6.40 2.75
C GLN A 161 32.18 -5.84 3.02
N VAL A 162 32.10 -4.74 3.78
CA VAL A 162 30.82 -4.06 4.07
C VAL A 162 30.18 -3.56 2.78
N ILE A 163 30.94 -2.92 1.89
CA ILE A 163 30.44 -2.44 0.59
C ILE A 163 29.89 -3.57 -0.28
N THR A 164 30.53 -4.75 -0.25
CA THR A 164 30.04 -5.93 -0.97
C THR A 164 28.69 -6.39 -0.44
N VAL A 165 28.53 -6.43 0.89
CA VAL A 165 27.24 -6.74 1.55
C VAL A 165 26.20 -5.69 1.19
N LEU A 166 26.52 -4.40 1.31
CA LEU A 166 25.59 -3.31 0.98
C LEU A 166 25.10 -3.39 -0.47
N ARG A 167 25.97 -3.71 -1.44
CA ARG A 167 25.55 -3.92 -2.84
C ARG A 167 24.58 -5.09 -2.98
N GLN A 168 24.79 -6.17 -2.24
CA GLN A 168 23.89 -7.32 -2.23
C GLN A 168 22.53 -6.98 -1.60
N GLU A 169 22.51 -6.16 -0.55
CA GLU A 169 21.26 -5.68 0.07
C GLU A 169 20.49 -4.76 -0.85
N VAL A 170 21.17 -3.80 -1.50
CA VAL A 170 20.54 -2.92 -2.49
C VAL A 170 19.96 -3.72 -3.63
N LYS A 171 20.70 -4.72 -4.14
CA LYS A 171 20.19 -5.63 -5.16
C LYS A 171 18.95 -6.40 -4.69
N SER A 172 18.96 -6.91 -3.46
CA SER A 172 17.84 -7.64 -2.88
C SER A 172 16.61 -6.73 -2.66
N ALA A 173 16.83 -5.49 -2.22
CA ALA A 173 15.79 -4.47 -2.09
C ALA A 173 15.19 -4.10 -3.46
N ALA A 174 16.01 -4.01 -4.51
CA ALA A 174 15.56 -3.79 -5.88
C ALA A 174 14.74 -4.97 -6.42
N ASP A 175 15.18 -6.21 -6.14
CA ASP A 175 14.44 -7.44 -6.47
C ASP A 175 13.05 -7.45 -5.84
N ASN A 176 12.98 -7.12 -4.55
CA ASN A 176 11.73 -7.03 -3.81
C ASN A 176 10.83 -5.92 -4.37
N SER A 177 11.39 -4.74 -4.63
CA SER A 177 10.66 -3.61 -5.22
C SER A 177 10.08 -3.96 -6.58
N PHE A 178 10.84 -4.66 -7.43
CA PHE A 178 10.36 -5.15 -8.73
C PHE A 178 9.14 -6.09 -8.57
N ASN A 179 9.21 -7.05 -7.65
CA ASN A 179 8.11 -7.98 -7.41
C ASN A 179 6.86 -7.28 -6.84
N VAL A 180 7.05 -6.29 -5.96
CA VAL A 180 5.96 -5.48 -5.41
C VAL A 180 5.30 -4.65 -6.51
N LEU A 181 6.08 -3.95 -7.33
CA LEU A 181 5.55 -3.14 -8.44
C LEU A 181 4.78 -4.01 -9.43
N ARG A 182 5.34 -5.18 -9.80
CA ARG A 182 4.64 -6.15 -10.65
C ARG A 182 3.29 -6.56 -10.07
N THR A 183 3.26 -6.97 -8.80
CA THR A 183 2.03 -7.39 -8.12
C THR A 183 1.00 -6.25 -8.06
N ARG A 184 1.42 -5.00 -7.86
CA ARG A 184 0.53 -3.83 -7.85
C ARG A 184 -0.05 -3.54 -9.23
N ILE A 185 0.76 -3.62 -10.28
CA ILE A 185 0.33 -3.41 -11.66
C ILE A 185 -0.67 -4.50 -12.08
N ASP A 186 -0.42 -5.76 -11.69
CA ASP A 186 -1.33 -6.88 -11.94
C ASP A 186 -2.70 -6.66 -11.27
N ARG A 187 -2.72 -6.06 -10.07
CA ARG A 187 -3.97 -5.68 -9.36
C ARG A 187 -4.72 -4.55 -10.05
N PHE A 188 -4.03 -3.66 -10.75
CA PHE A 188 -4.66 -2.58 -11.52
C PHE A 188 -5.35 -3.08 -12.80
N GLY A 189 -5.12 -4.35 -13.18
CA GLY A 189 -5.77 -4.95 -14.35
C GLY A 189 -5.17 -4.49 -15.68
N VAL A 190 -3.91 -4.05 -15.68
CA VAL A 190 -3.19 -3.71 -16.91
C VAL A 190 -2.93 -4.98 -17.70
N VAL A 191 -3.30 -4.95 -18.98
CA VAL A 191 -3.04 -6.07 -19.89
C VAL A 191 -1.63 -5.94 -20.44
N ALA A 192 -0.80 -6.96 -20.19
CA ALA A 192 0.57 -7.07 -20.70
C ALA A 192 1.47 -5.85 -20.37
N PRO A 193 1.70 -5.54 -19.07
CA PRO A 193 2.68 -4.53 -18.70
C PRO A 193 4.10 -4.99 -19.06
N ASN A 194 4.94 -4.05 -19.51
CA ASN A 194 6.36 -4.29 -19.72
C ASN A 194 7.13 -3.68 -18.54
N ILE A 195 7.79 -4.52 -17.75
CA ILE A 195 8.56 -4.10 -16.59
C ILE A 195 9.98 -4.60 -16.78
N GLN A 196 10.92 -3.67 -16.91
CA GLN A 196 12.32 -3.98 -17.18
C GLN A 196 13.22 -3.25 -16.18
N ARG A 197 14.34 -3.88 -15.87
CA ARG A 197 15.39 -3.25 -15.08
C ARG A 197 16.34 -2.57 -16.04
N LEU A 198 16.76 -1.36 -15.70
CA LEU A 198 17.78 -0.66 -16.47
C LEU A 198 19.18 -1.05 -15.97
N ASP A 199 20.22 -0.69 -16.72
CA ASP A 199 21.61 -1.08 -16.44
C ASP A 199 22.09 -0.66 -15.04
N GLN A 200 21.47 0.38 -14.47
CA GLN A 200 21.59 0.72 -13.05
C GLN A 200 20.54 -0.06 -12.27
N ALA A 201 20.97 -0.94 -11.38
CA ALA A 201 20.10 -1.81 -10.56
C ALA A 201 19.02 -1.06 -9.74
N GLU A 202 19.19 0.25 -9.61
CA GLU A 202 18.33 1.18 -8.88
C GLU A 202 17.14 1.68 -9.71
N ARG A 203 17.11 1.44 -11.03
CA ARG A 203 16.08 1.98 -11.93
C ARG A 203 15.25 0.89 -12.62
N ILE A 204 13.93 1.10 -12.62
CA ILE A 204 12.95 0.19 -13.20
C ILE A 204 12.12 0.97 -14.24
N LEU A 205 12.16 0.51 -15.48
CA LEU A 205 11.30 0.95 -16.57
C LEU A 205 9.97 0.21 -16.48
N ILE A 206 8.87 0.96 -16.54
CA ILE A 206 7.51 0.45 -16.45
C ILE A 206 6.69 1.06 -17.58
N GLU A 207 6.20 0.21 -18.48
CA GLU A 207 5.27 0.59 -19.53
C GLU A 207 3.93 -0.10 -19.29
N MET A 208 2.86 0.70 -19.23
CA MET A 208 1.50 0.23 -18.97
C MET A 208 0.57 0.66 -20.10
N PRO A 209 0.31 -0.22 -21.07
CA PRO A 209 -0.59 0.05 -22.18
C PRO A 209 -2.06 0.12 -21.76
N GLY A 210 -2.81 1.09 -22.29
CA GLY A 210 -4.24 1.24 -22.07
C GLY A 210 -4.63 1.87 -20.73
N ILE A 211 -3.68 2.48 -20.01
CA ILE A 211 -3.97 3.32 -18.86
C ILE A 211 -4.61 4.63 -19.34
N THR A 212 -5.78 4.96 -18.78
CA THR A 212 -6.50 6.21 -19.05
C THR A 212 -6.30 7.27 -17.95
N GLU A 213 -5.96 6.85 -16.73
CA GLU A 213 -5.81 7.72 -15.55
C GLU A 213 -4.37 7.67 -14.99
N PRO A 214 -3.44 8.50 -15.49
CA PRO A 214 -2.04 8.45 -15.08
C PRO A 214 -1.82 8.84 -13.61
N GLU A 215 -2.56 9.82 -13.07
CA GLU A 215 -2.40 10.26 -11.68
C GLU A 215 -2.76 9.16 -10.67
N ARG A 216 -3.80 8.38 -10.96
CA ARG A 216 -4.19 7.24 -10.11
C ARG A 216 -3.11 6.17 -10.07
N VAL A 217 -2.52 5.86 -11.22
CA VAL A 217 -1.42 4.89 -11.30
C VAL A 217 -0.16 5.43 -10.65
N ARG A 218 0.14 6.71 -10.83
CA ARG A 218 1.25 7.38 -10.14
C ARG A 218 1.11 7.25 -8.62
N ASN A 219 -0.05 7.57 -8.06
CA ASN A 219 -0.30 7.44 -6.62
C ASN A 219 -0.13 5.99 -6.14
N LEU A 220 -0.56 5.00 -6.92
CA LEU A 220 -0.37 3.58 -6.61
C LEU A 220 1.10 3.14 -6.66
N LEU A 221 1.88 3.65 -7.61
CA LEU A 221 3.30 3.35 -7.74
C LEU A 221 4.14 4.06 -6.66
N GLN A 222 3.72 5.26 -6.23
CA GLN A 222 4.39 6.03 -5.18
C GLN A 222 4.07 5.56 -3.76
N GLY A 223 2.90 4.94 -3.53
CA GLY A 223 2.49 4.53 -2.19
C GLY A 223 3.52 3.61 -1.53
N SER A 224 4.05 3.97 -0.36
CA SER A 224 4.89 3.05 0.40
C SER A 224 4.01 1.92 0.95
N ALA A 225 4.38 0.65 0.71
CA ALA A 225 3.70 -0.48 1.35
C ALA A 225 4.46 -0.87 2.62
N ASN A 226 4.42 0.02 3.62
CA ASN A 226 4.89 -0.33 4.96
C ASN A 226 3.83 -1.25 5.59
N LEU A 227 4.16 -2.53 5.73
CA LEU A 227 3.33 -3.47 6.49
C LEU A 227 3.73 -3.37 7.96
N GLU A 228 2.89 -2.72 8.75
CA GLU A 228 3.08 -2.60 10.19
C GLU A 228 2.15 -3.55 10.91
N PHE A 229 2.72 -4.31 11.86
CA PHE A 229 1.96 -5.19 12.73
C PHE A 229 1.68 -4.46 14.03
N TRP A 230 0.42 -4.11 14.24
CA TRP A 230 -0.05 -3.47 15.47
C TRP A 230 -0.66 -4.53 16.38
N LYS A 231 -0.28 -4.52 17.66
CA LYS A 231 -0.96 -5.33 18.67
C LYS A 231 -2.33 -4.70 18.94
N THR A 232 -3.39 -5.42 18.59
CA THR A 232 -4.77 -5.00 18.87
C THR A 232 -5.29 -5.69 20.13
N TYR A 233 -6.26 -5.05 20.78
CA TYR A 233 -7.02 -5.67 21.88
C TYR A 233 -8.26 -6.35 21.31
N ASN A 234 -8.64 -7.48 21.89
CA ASN A 234 -9.90 -8.11 21.55
C ASN A 234 -11.04 -7.38 22.28
N VAL A 235 -12.19 -7.19 21.62
CA VAL A 235 -13.36 -6.53 22.24
C VAL A 235 -13.79 -7.23 23.53
N ASN A 236 -13.61 -8.54 23.63
CA ASN A 236 -13.92 -9.31 24.85
C ASN A 236 -13.01 -8.93 26.03
N GLU A 237 -11.76 -8.52 25.78
CA GLU A 237 -10.82 -8.07 26.80
C GLU A 237 -11.21 -6.69 27.36
N LEU A 238 -11.91 -5.88 26.56
CA LEU A 238 -12.39 -4.56 26.97
C LEU A 238 -13.67 -4.59 27.81
N GLY A 239 -14.42 -5.70 27.76
CA GLY A 239 -15.71 -5.86 28.45
C GLY A 239 -15.63 -5.67 29.97
N THR A 240 -14.58 -6.18 30.62
CA THR A 240 -14.38 -6.03 32.06
C THR A 240 -14.19 -4.56 32.44
N TYR A 241 -13.37 -3.82 31.68
CA TYR A 241 -13.13 -2.41 31.92
C TYR A 241 -14.39 -1.56 31.73
N PHE A 242 -15.24 -1.90 30.75
CA PHE A 242 -16.53 -1.20 30.59
C PHE A 242 -17.48 -1.43 31.76
N ASN A 243 -17.53 -2.65 32.31
CA ASN A 243 -18.34 -2.94 33.49
C ASN A 243 -17.84 -2.23 34.75
N GLU A 244 -16.51 -2.16 34.94
CA GLU A 244 -15.92 -1.40 36.04
C GLU A 244 -16.24 0.09 35.93
N ILE A 245 -16.10 0.68 34.74
CA ILE A 245 -16.44 2.08 34.49
C ILE A 245 -17.92 2.34 34.77
N ASN A 246 -18.81 1.44 34.32
CA ASN A 246 -20.25 1.56 34.56
C ASN A 246 -20.61 1.48 36.05
N THR A 247 -19.95 0.60 36.79
CA THR A 247 -20.16 0.48 38.25
C THR A 247 -19.70 1.75 38.96
N ARG A 248 -18.51 2.25 38.61
CA ARG A 248 -17.92 3.44 39.23
C ARG A 248 -18.70 4.72 38.91
N SER A 249 -19.25 4.83 37.69
CA SER A 249 -20.11 5.96 37.32
C SER A 249 -21.45 5.91 38.06
N ALA A 250 -22.02 4.72 38.27
CA ALA A 250 -23.22 4.54 39.07
C ALA A 250 -22.99 4.90 40.55
N GLU A 251 -21.88 4.45 41.15
CA GLU A 251 -21.47 4.81 42.51
C GLU A 251 -21.30 6.33 42.65
N TYR A 252 -20.62 6.97 41.70
CA TYR A 252 -20.45 8.42 41.69
C TYR A 252 -21.81 9.15 41.59
N ALA A 253 -22.70 8.72 40.70
CA ALA A 253 -24.03 9.30 40.56
C ALA A 253 -24.91 9.10 41.82
N GLN A 254 -24.71 8.01 42.56
CA GLN A 254 -25.36 7.80 43.85
C GLN A 254 -24.76 8.68 44.95
N ALA A 255 -23.44 8.84 44.99
CA ALA A 255 -22.77 9.73 45.95
C ALA A 255 -23.20 11.19 45.77
N VAL A 256 -23.30 11.67 44.52
CA VAL A 256 -23.81 13.01 44.21
C VAL A 256 -25.27 13.18 44.67
N ARG A 257 -26.12 12.15 44.51
CA ARG A 257 -27.51 12.17 44.99
C ARG A 257 -27.61 12.13 46.52
N GLY A 258 -26.80 11.31 47.19
CA GLY A 258 -26.76 11.23 48.66
C GLY A 258 -26.27 12.54 49.31
N ALA A 259 -25.33 13.23 48.68
CA ALA A 259 -24.91 14.56 49.09
C ALA A 259 -26.03 15.61 48.96
N ALA A 260 -26.87 15.52 47.93
CA ALA A 260 -28.05 16.38 47.75
C ALA A 260 -29.21 16.06 48.72
N ALA A 261 -29.36 14.79 49.13
CA ALA A 261 -30.40 14.37 50.07
C ALA A 261 -30.12 14.78 51.53
N THR A 262 -28.85 15.03 51.90
CA THR A 262 -28.48 15.45 53.26
C THR A 262 -28.81 16.93 53.54
N SER A 263 -29.21 17.70 52.52
CA SER A 263 -29.57 19.13 52.63
C SER A 263 -31.07 19.43 52.72
N THR A 264 -31.95 18.44 52.92
CA THR A 264 -33.39 18.71 52.97
C THR A 264 -34.11 17.84 53.99
N ASP A 265 -33.91 18.15 55.27
CA ASP A 265 -34.89 17.84 56.30
C ASP A 265 -35.71 19.10 56.58
N SER A 266 -36.88 19.21 55.93
CA SER A 266 -38.11 19.81 56.49
C SER A 266 -39.24 19.87 55.45
N THR A 267 -40.38 19.32 55.88
CA THR A 267 -41.77 19.59 55.48
C THR A 267 -42.38 18.93 54.24
N ALA A 268 -43.18 17.90 54.57
CA ALA A 268 -44.59 17.70 54.21
C ALA A 268 -44.94 16.90 52.94
N VAL A 269 -45.57 15.76 53.24
CA VAL A 269 -46.24 14.78 52.39
C VAL A 269 -47.44 15.38 51.66
N THR A 270 -47.61 15.09 50.36
CA THR A 270 -48.88 14.59 49.78
C THR A 270 -48.71 14.06 48.34
N THR A 271 -49.32 12.89 48.12
CA THR A 271 -49.89 12.34 46.86
C THR A 271 -48.99 11.88 45.72
N ASP A 272 -48.77 10.57 45.70
CA ASP A 272 -49.11 9.63 44.61
C ASP A 272 -48.96 10.12 43.15
N SER A 273 -47.90 9.67 42.48
CA SER A 273 -48.00 9.08 41.14
C SER A 273 -46.69 8.43 40.73
N LEU A 274 -46.76 7.12 40.47
CA LEU A 274 -45.78 6.37 39.71
C LEU A 274 -45.76 6.92 38.28
N SER A 275 -44.81 7.80 37.95
CA SER A 275 -44.48 8.07 36.55
C SER A 275 -43.03 8.53 36.41
N VAL A 276 -42.21 7.63 35.84
CA VAL A 276 -41.01 7.92 35.04
C VAL A 276 -40.30 9.22 35.41
N ASP A 277 -39.50 9.17 36.47
CA ASP A 277 -38.57 10.26 36.80
C ASP A 277 -37.38 10.17 35.84
N SER A 278 -37.55 10.82 34.68
CA SER A 278 -36.49 11.12 33.74
C SER A 278 -35.35 11.83 34.48
N LEU A 279 -34.18 11.18 34.50
CA LEU A 279 -32.92 11.69 35.04
C LEU A 279 -32.61 13.09 34.48
N THR A 280 -33.09 14.11 35.18
CA THR A 280 -32.67 15.50 34.98
C THR A 280 -31.66 15.82 36.08
N LEU A 281 -30.39 15.76 35.71
CA LEU A 281 -29.31 16.31 36.51
C LEU A 281 -29.50 17.83 36.59
N VAL A 282 -29.92 18.33 37.76
CA VAL A 282 -29.87 19.77 38.07
C VAL A 282 -28.39 20.18 38.08
N SER A 283 -27.95 20.81 36.99
CA SER A 283 -26.59 21.30 36.84
C SER A 283 -26.41 22.59 37.64
N THR A 284 -25.59 22.56 38.69
CA THR A 284 -24.96 23.79 39.18
C THR A 284 -23.90 24.22 38.16
N ALA A 285 -23.94 25.50 37.81
CA ALA A 285 -23.29 26.10 36.66
C ALA A 285 -21.75 25.91 36.63
N ALA A 286 -21.25 25.46 35.48
CA ALA A 286 -19.97 25.88 34.93
C ALA A 286 -20.15 25.96 33.41
N GLU A 287 -19.92 27.15 32.85
CA GLU A 287 -20.04 27.45 31.43
C GLU A 287 -19.03 26.62 30.62
N GLY A 288 -19.55 25.65 29.88
CA GLY A 288 -18.87 24.89 28.85
C GLY A 288 -19.95 24.27 27.97
N GLU A 289 -19.83 24.45 26.66
CA GLU A 289 -20.80 24.02 25.64
C GLU A 289 -21.19 22.54 25.85
N LYS A 290 -22.43 22.29 26.28
CA LYS A 290 -22.92 20.95 26.61
C LYS A 290 -23.15 20.16 25.32
N GLN A 291 -22.29 19.20 25.00
CA GLN A 291 -22.63 18.13 24.07
C GLN A 291 -23.39 17.04 24.83
N GLU A 292 -24.71 17.01 24.67
CA GLU A 292 -25.55 15.95 25.21
C GLU A 292 -25.39 14.67 24.36
N ILE A 293 -24.73 13.66 24.92
CA ILE A 293 -24.60 12.34 24.32
C ILE A 293 -25.87 11.54 24.66
N ASN A 294 -26.83 11.55 23.75
CA ASN A 294 -28.17 10.97 23.96
C ASN A 294 -28.32 9.54 23.41
N ARG A 295 -27.21 8.86 23.11
CA ARG A 295 -27.20 7.47 22.60
C ARG A 295 -26.24 6.60 23.39
N SER A 296 -26.60 5.33 23.54
CA SER A 296 -25.72 4.32 24.12
C SER A 296 -24.46 4.19 23.26
N PHE A 297 -23.28 4.02 23.87
CA PHE A 297 -22.01 3.86 23.17
C PHE A 297 -22.04 2.70 22.15
N VAL A 298 -22.86 1.68 22.39
CA VAL A 298 -23.06 0.55 21.48
C VAL A 298 -23.78 0.97 20.19
N GLU A 299 -24.69 1.95 20.26
CA GLU A 299 -25.44 2.44 19.10
C GLU A 299 -24.61 3.31 18.15
N TYR A 300 -23.40 3.71 18.55
CA TYR A 300 -22.45 4.42 17.69
C TYR A 300 -21.59 3.50 16.83
N PHE A 301 -21.53 2.20 17.16
CA PHE A 301 -20.67 1.23 16.47
C PHE A 301 -21.43 0.05 15.84
N ALA A 302 -22.77 0.09 15.87
CA ALA A 302 -23.65 -0.85 15.16
C ALA A 302 -23.95 -0.39 13.73
#